data_AF-A0A6I9QVW8-F1
#
_entry.id   AF-A0A6I9QVW8-F1
#
_cell.length_a   1.000
_cell.length_b   1.000
_cell.length_c   1.000
_cell.angle_alpha   90.00
_cell.angle_beta   90.00
_cell.angle_gamma   90.00
#
_symmetry.space_group_name_H-M   'P 1'
#
loop_
_entity.id
_entity.type
_entity.pdbx_description
1 polymer ?
#
loop_
_entity_poly.entity_id
_entity_poly.type
_entity_poly.pdbx_seq_one_letter_code
_entity_poly.pdbx_strand_id
1 'polypeptide(L)'
;MPTKKTWVASTVRESSSMAEGAEGLSLEEWQGWGTSSPVPAMVVEVIRGLKSLEQETNSRMSFGGLGGKLQCWLPMEDCMCSKLVPCPLGCGIKFWIYMHPKDFLRQNNTGKLLWQTFGIQAANLCLFGIHEHEEIMWDAFRHSGKNMVWFLYPNKSLSPKSVEDIFFEGPFTGLKDQKEVLKEKPLNFVLIDGTWSNSAAMYRRLKDRWISLWDDEDLPCISLSTLGASAMHKLRPQPSWDHTCTAAAASGLLSELHQRPELSVCGLDRQAEAVENALDVLLDALKTRRLRMGRSITRKERHNNCI
;
A
#
# COMPACT_ATOMS: atom_id res chain seq x y z
N MET A 1 -22.96 -61.64 0.87
CA MET A 1 -22.05 -62.45 0.04
C MET A 1 -21.92 -61.78 -1.33
N PRO A 2 -20.80 -61.89 -2.06
CA PRO A 2 -19.40 -61.66 -1.66
C PRO A 2 -18.88 -60.31 -2.23
N THR A 3 -18.35 -59.41 -1.40
CA THR A 3 -16.90 -59.06 -1.27
C THR A 3 -16.21 -58.40 -2.47
N LYS A 4 -15.69 -57.19 -2.23
CA LYS A 4 -14.84 -56.39 -3.14
C LYS A 4 -13.52 -57.12 -3.45
N LYS A 5 -13.03 -57.01 -4.69
CA LYS A 5 -11.66 -57.44 -5.06
C LYS A 5 -10.64 -56.36 -4.71
N THR A 6 -9.64 -56.74 -3.94
CA THR A 6 -8.37 -56.02 -3.78
C THR A 6 -7.41 -56.46 -4.89
N TRP A 7 -6.59 -55.56 -5.43
CA TRP A 7 -5.31 -55.91 -6.06
C TRP A 7 -4.28 -54.82 -5.73
N VAL A 8 -3.03 -55.24 -5.51
CA VAL A 8 -1.92 -54.42 -5.02
C VAL A 8 -0.68 -54.70 -5.87
N ALA A 9 0.06 -53.63 -6.20
CA ALA A 9 1.49 -53.59 -6.54
C ALA A 9 1.91 -52.11 -6.30
N SER A 10 2.87 -51.71 -5.45
CA SER A 10 4.33 -51.98 -5.46
C SER A 10 4.95 -51.79 -6.85
N THR A 11 6.09 -51.13 -7.08
CA THR A 11 7.12 -50.47 -6.24
C THR A 11 7.78 -49.40 -7.16
N VAL A 12 8.49 -48.33 -6.77
CA VAL A 12 9.28 -47.95 -5.58
C VAL A 12 9.05 -46.43 -5.28
N ARG A 13 9.55 -45.91 -4.15
CA ARG A 13 9.84 -44.47 -3.96
C ARG A 13 11.34 -44.27 -3.77
N GLU A 14 12.01 -43.64 -4.73
CA GLU A 14 13.31 -43.00 -4.47
C GLU A 14 13.09 -41.62 -3.82
N SER A 15 13.99 -41.27 -2.92
CA SER A 15 13.93 -40.04 -2.13
C SER A 15 14.60 -38.87 -2.84
N SER A 16 13.87 -37.79 -3.07
CA SER A 16 14.44 -36.44 -3.04
C SER A 16 13.79 -35.64 -1.91
N SER A 17 14.61 -35.25 -0.95
CA SER A 17 14.24 -34.43 0.20
C SER A 17 14.05 -32.95 -0.20
N MET A 18 13.50 -32.18 0.75
CA MET A 18 13.37 -30.70 0.75
C MET A 18 12.15 -30.09 0.05
N ALA A 19 11.04 -30.02 0.80
CA ALA A 19 10.17 -28.84 0.89
C ALA A 19 9.15 -28.98 2.04
N GLU A 20 9.61 -29.12 3.29
CA GLU A 20 8.76 -28.89 4.47
C GLU A 20 8.82 -27.41 4.88
N GLY A 21 7.72 -26.87 5.41
CA GLY A 21 7.70 -25.54 6.04
C GLY A 21 7.14 -24.39 5.20
N ALA A 22 5.86 -24.46 4.83
CA ALA A 22 5.09 -23.29 4.37
C ALA A 22 3.60 -23.41 4.72
N GLU A 23 3.28 -23.82 5.95
CA GLU A 23 1.90 -23.71 6.46
C GLU A 23 1.53 -22.23 6.60
N GLY A 24 0.32 -21.89 6.16
CA GLY A 24 -0.19 -20.53 6.23
C GLY A 24 -0.70 -20.23 7.64
N LEU A 25 -0.26 -19.10 8.21
CA LEU A 25 -0.72 -18.57 9.49
C LEU A 25 -2.25 -18.70 9.66
N SER A 26 -2.68 -19.29 10.77
CA SER A 26 -4.09 -19.53 11.06
C SER A 26 -4.84 -18.26 11.46
N LEU A 27 -6.17 -18.34 11.50
CA LEU A 27 -7.01 -17.22 11.94
C LEU A 27 -6.85 -17.00 13.45
N GLU A 28 -6.71 -18.07 14.22
CA GLU A 28 -6.47 -18.06 15.67
C GLU A 28 -5.09 -17.49 16.00
N GLU A 29 -4.04 -17.85 15.24
CA GLU A 29 -2.71 -17.25 15.40
C GLU A 29 -2.77 -15.74 15.14
N TRP A 30 -3.44 -15.33 14.06
CA TRP A 30 -3.58 -13.91 13.71
C TRP A 30 -4.41 -13.12 14.74
N GLN A 31 -5.45 -13.71 15.31
CA GLN A 31 -6.24 -13.11 16.40
C GLN A 31 -5.48 -13.08 17.74
N GLY A 32 -4.49 -13.95 17.93
CA GLY A 32 -3.54 -13.91 19.05
C GLY A 32 -2.52 -12.76 19.02
N TRP A 33 -2.51 -11.93 17.96
CA TRP A 33 -1.61 -10.78 17.83
C TRP A 33 -2.14 -9.53 18.57
N GLY A 34 -2.48 -9.71 19.86
CA GLY A 34 -2.71 -8.60 20.78
C GLY A 34 -1.46 -7.72 20.94
N THR A 35 -1.60 -6.60 21.65
CA THR A 35 -0.62 -5.48 21.72
C THR A 35 0.76 -5.80 22.29
N SER A 36 1.04 -7.06 22.65
CA SER A 36 2.31 -7.54 23.23
C SER A 36 2.78 -8.89 22.64
N SER A 37 2.29 -9.28 21.46
CA SER A 37 2.57 -10.60 20.86
C SER A 37 3.91 -10.65 20.11
N PRO A 38 4.67 -11.76 20.14
CA PRO A 38 5.97 -11.85 19.48
C PRO A 38 5.87 -11.68 17.97
N VAL A 39 6.84 -10.94 17.42
CA VAL A 39 6.91 -10.58 15.99
C VAL A 39 6.91 -11.85 15.11
N PRO A 40 5.93 -12.03 14.20
CA PRO A 40 5.83 -13.24 13.38
C PRO A 40 7.08 -13.48 12.53
N ALA A 41 7.44 -14.74 12.26
CA ALA A 41 8.67 -15.09 11.54
C ALA A 41 8.86 -14.33 10.21
N MET A 42 7.78 -14.13 9.45
CA MET A 42 7.78 -13.31 8.23
C MET A 42 8.07 -11.82 8.49
N VAL A 43 7.58 -11.27 9.61
CA VAL A 43 7.89 -9.89 10.01
C VAL A 43 9.34 -9.81 10.52
N VAL A 44 9.87 -10.86 11.15
CA VAL A 44 11.31 -10.99 11.45
C VAL A 44 12.15 -11.03 10.17
N GLU A 45 11.69 -11.70 9.10
CA GLU A 45 12.34 -11.66 7.78
C GLU A 45 12.29 -10.27 7.15
N VAL A 46 11.16 -9.57 7.23
CA VAL A 46 11.04 -8.17 6.78
C VAL A 46 11.98 -7.26 7.56
N ILE A 47 12.03 -7.38 8.90
CA ILE A 47 12.97 -6.64 9.75
C ILE A 47 14.43 -6.99 9.41
N ARG A 48 14.74 -8.26 9.12
CA ARG A 48 16.07 -8.69 8.68
C ARG A 48 16.43 -8.07 7.34
N GLY A 49 15.54 -8.09 6.36
CA GLY A 49 15.74 -7.45 5.05
C GLY A 49 15.92 -5.93 5.15
N LEU A 50 15.13 -5.27 6.00
CA LEU A 50 15.32 -3.85 6.33
C LEU A 50 16.70 -3.59 6.95
N LYS A 51 17.12 -4.37 7.96
CA LYS A 51 18.44 -4.23 8.59
C LYS A 51 19.60 -4.52 7.64
N SER A 52 19.47 -5.49 6.73
CA SER A 52 20.46 -5.72 5.67
C SER A 52 20.57 -4.51 4.73
N LEU A 53 19.46 -3.84 4.41
CA LEU A 53 19.46 -2.61 3.62
C LEU A 53 20.13 -1.44 4.37
N GLU A 54 19.99 -1.33 5.71
CA GLU A 54 20.74 -0.35 6.52
C GLU A 54 22.26 -0.58 6.42
N GLN A 55 22.68 -1.86 6.49
CA GLN A 55 24.08 -2.26 6.42
C GLN A 55 24.68 -1.99 5.04
N GLU A 56 23.99 -2.35 3.96
CA GLU A 56 24.42 -2.11 2.58
C GLU A 56 24.52 -0.62 2.23
N THR A 57 23.67 0.23 2.83
CA THR A 57 23.67 1.68 2.60
C THR A 57 24.58 2.46 3.56
N ASN A 58 25.29 1.76 4.46
CA ASN A 58 26.14 2.33 5.53
C ASN A 58 25.46 3.48 6.30
N SER A 59 24.15 3.36 6.48
CA SER A 59 23.27 4.40 7.01
C SER A 59 22.24 3.71 7.90
N ARG A 60 22.19 4.07 9.18
CA ARG A 60 21.05 3.72 10.03
C ARG A 60 19.81 4.33 9.38
N MET A 61 18.81 3.54 9.03
CA MET A 61 17.59 4.04 8.40
C MET A 61 16.73 4.74 9.46
N SER A 62 17.07 5.99 9.76
CA SER A 62 16.07 6.95 10.18
C SER A 62 15.12 7.18 8.99
N PHE A 63 13.84 6.89 9.18
CA PHE A 63 12.79 7.29 8.25
C PHE A 63 12.67 8.83 8.32
N GLY A 64 13.55 9.52 7.57
CA GLY A 64 13.93 10.91 7.80
C GLY A 64 15.43 11.12 7.53
N GLY A 65 15.83 11.19 6.25
CA GLY A 65 17.23 11.38 5.85
C GLY A 65 17.46 11.08 4.35
N LEU A 66 18.34 11.86 3.71
CA LEU A 66 18.75 11.66 2.31
C LEU A 66 19.69 10.44 2.18
N GLY A 67 19.48 9.59 1.16
CA GLY A 67 20.54 8.69 0.66
C GLY A 67 20.15 7.22 0.39
N GLY A 68 19.04 6.73 0.96
CA GLY A 68 18.59 5.34 0.81
C GLY A 68 18.14 5.01 -0.62
N LYS A 69 19.08 4.67 -1.51
CA LYS A 69 18.79 4.22 -2.89
C LYS A 69 18.20 2.81 -2.83
N LEU A 70 16.89 2.72 -2.59
CA LEU A 70 16.12 1.49 -2.60
C LEU A 70 16.52 0.64 -3.83
N GLN A 71 17.15 -0.50 -3.56
CA GLN A 71 17.52 -1.47 -4.58
C GLN A 71 16.27 -1.82 -5.40
N CYS A 72 16.37 -2.03 -6.71
CA CYS A 72 15.18 -2.42 -7.48
C CYS A 72 14.71 -3.79 -6.98
N TRP A 73 13.44 -3.93 -6.57
CA TRP A 73 12.94 -5.23 -6.09
C TRP A 73 12.58 -6.17 -7.24
N LEU A 74 12.66 -5.72 -8.50
CA LEU A 74 12.66 -6.56 -9.68
C LEU A 74 14.08 -7.09 -9.96
N PRO A 75 14.24 -8.31 -10.52
CA PRO A 75 15.53 -8.80 -11.03
C PRO A 75 16.20 -7.79 -11.96
N MET A 76 17.53 -7.82 -12.08
CA MET A 76 18.29 -6.87 -12.91
C MET A 76 17.80 -6.84 -14.37
N GLU A 77 17.44 -7.99 -14.94
CA GLU A 77 16.85 -8.15 -16.29
C GLU A 77 15.41 -7.60 -16.44
N ASP A 78 14.73 -7.31 -15.33
CA ASP A 78 13.40 -6.70 -15.23
C ASP A 78 13.47 -5.26 -14.67
N CYS A 79 14.68 -4.74 -14.39
CA CYS A 79 14.86 -3.49 -13.65
C CYS A 79 14.30 -2.30 -14.42
N MET A 80 13.38 -1.57 -13.76
CA MET A 80 12.68 -0.44 -14.35
C MET A 80 13.16 0.93 -13.82
N CYS A 81 14.06 0.96 -12.83
CA CYS A 81 14.37 2.18 -12.08
C CYS A 81 14.96 3.32 -12.92
N SER A 82 15.64 3.03 -14.03
CA SER A 82 16.14 4.06 -14.96
C SER A 82 15.05 4.68 -15.86
N LYS A 83 13.87 4.04 -15.95
CA LYS A 83 12.69 4.55 -16.66
C LYS A 83 11.77 5.38 -15.75
N LEU A 84 11.96 5.35 -14.43
CA LEU A 84 11.16 6.10 -13.47
C LEU A 84 11.70 7.52 -13.34
N VAL A 85 10.80 8.51 -13.36
CA VAL A 85 11.13 9.92 -13.19
C VAL A 85 10.78 10.34 -11.76
N PRO A 86 11.76 10.72 -10.92
CA PRO A 86 11.47 11.31 -9.62
C PRO A 86 10.69 12.61 -9.78
N CYS A 87 9.57 12.72 -9.08
CA CYS A 87 8.69 13.88 -9.06
C CYS A 87 8.38 14.18 -7.59
N PRO A 88 9.08 15.11 -6.93
CA PRO A 88 8.85 15.40 -5.50
C PRO A 88 7.41 15.86 -5.24
N LEU A 89 6.80 15.33 -4.19
CA LEU A 89 5.44 15.71 -3.78
C LEU A 89 5.45 17.10 -3.13
N GLY A 90 4.52 17.95 -3.52
CA GLY A 90 4.45 19.35 -3.11
C GLY A 90 3.47 19.63 -1.96
N CYS A 91 3.40 20.91 -1.57
CA CYS A 91 2.36 21.49 -0.72
C CYS A 91 2.06 20.75 0.60
N GLY A 92 3.10 20.29 1.30
CA GLY A 92 2.94 19.68 2.63
C GLY A 92 2.19 18.34 2.64
N ILE A 93 1.87 17.77 1.48
CA ILE A 93 1.17 16.48 1.42
C ILE A 93 2.15 15.37 1.82
N LYS A 94 1.70 14.44 2.66
CA LYS A 94 2.41 13.21 3.01
C LYS A 94 1.53 11.98 2.80
N PHE A 95 2.06 11.00 2.07
CA PHE A 95 1.50 9.67 1.99
C PHE A 95 2.09 8.77 3.07
N TRP A 96 1.22 8.00 3.72
CA TRP A 96 1.57 6.91 4.63
C TRP A 96 1.06 5.61 4.02
N ILE A 97 1.98 4.84 3.44
CA ILE A 97 1.70 3.53 2.86
C ILE A 97 1.60 2.56 4.04
N TYR A 98 0.39 2.34 4.54
CA TYR A 98 0.14 1.39 5.62
C TYR A 98 0.05 -0.01 5.01
N MET A 99 1.18 -0.71 4.98
CA MET A 99 1.42 -1.88 4.15
C MET A 99 1.35 -3.19 4.95
N HIS A 100 0.68 -4.19 4.40
CA HIS A 100 0.67 -5.53 4.95
C HIS A 100 2.04 -6.23 4.76
N PRO A 101 2.64 -6.89 5.76
CA PRO A 101 3.97 -7.50 5.64
C PRO A 101 4.15 -8.49 4.46
N LYS A 102 3.11 -9.29 4.13
CA LYS A 102 3.10 -10.18 2.94
C LYS A 102 3.23 -9.41 1.61
N ASP A 103 2.84 -8.14 1.58
CA ASP A 103 2.91 -7.28 0.40
C ASP A 103 4.23 -6.48 0.34
N PHE A 104 4.91 -6.29 1.47
CA PHE A 104 6.30 -5.77 1.50
C PHE A 104 7.26 -6.67 0.72
N LEU A 105 7.17 -8.00 0.83
CA LEU A 105 8.05 -8.89 0.07
C LEU A 105 7.68 -9.03 -1.43
N ARG A 106 6.56 -8.44 -1.88
CA ARG A 106 6.14 -8.52 -3.29
C ARG A 106 6.86 -7.49 -4.17
N GLN A 107 7.70 -7.98 -5.08
CA GLN A 107 8.47 -7.20 -6.06
C GLN A 107 7.61 -6.25 -6.91
N ASN A 108 6.35 -6.60 -7.16
CA ASN A 108 5.42 -5.88 -8.03
C ASN A 108 4.29 -5.13 -7.28
N ASN A 109 4.46 -4.90 -5.98
CA ASN A 109 3.52 -4.09 -5.22
C ASN A 109 3.59 -2.61 -5.66
N THR A 110 2.43 -2.01 -5.90
CA THR A 110 2.32 -0.67 -6.46
C THR A 110 2.53 0.45 -5.45
N GLY A 111 2.32 0.23 -4.15
CA GLY A 111 2.58 1.25 -3.12
C GLY A 111 4.04 1.74 -3.16
N LYS A 112 4.98 0.86 -3.51
CA LYS A 112 6.42 1.18 -3.63
C LYS A 112 6.75 2.09 -4.82
N LEU A 113 5.86 2.25 -5.80
CA LEU A 113 6.05 3.27 -6.84
C LEU A 113 5.96 4.68 -6.25
N LEU A 114 5.16 4.89 -5.20
CA LEU A 114 5.05 6.18 -4.52
C LEU A 114 6.38 6.57 -3.85
N TRP A 115 7.11 5.59 -3.31
CA TRP A 115 8.49 5.78 -2.83
C TRP A 115 9.48 6.16 -3.94
N GLN A 116 9.40 5.50 -5.10
CA GLN A 116 10.31 5.75 -6.21
C GLN A 116 10.00 7.07 -6.96
N THR A 117 8.74 7.50 -6.93
CA THR A 117 8.26 8.74 -7.56
C THR A 117 8.46 9.93 -6.63
N PHE A 118 7.89 9.90 -5.42
CA PHE A 118 7.86 11.04 -4.49
C PHE A 118 9.04 11.11 -3.52
N GLY A 119 9.77 10.01 -3.34
CA GLY A 119 10.83 9.87 -2.35
C GLY A 119 10.31 9.60 -0.93
N ILE A 120 11.19 9.05 -0.09
CA ILE A 120 10.86 8.55 1.25
C ILE A 120 10.43 9.63 2.27
N GLN A 121 10.59 10.92 1.95
CA GLN A 121 10.17 12.03 2.81
C GLN A 121 8.68 12.34 2.67
N ALA A 122 8.18 12.23 1.44
CA ALA A 122 6.79 12.48 1.08
C ALA A 122 5.93 11.20 1.18
N ALA A 123 6.46 10.05 0.76
CA ALA A 123 5.82 8.76 0.92
C ALA A 123 6.56 7.96 2.01
N ASN A 124 5.89 7.67 3.11
CA ASN A 124 6.42 7.00 4.29
C ASN A 124 5.81 5.59 4.38
N LEU A 125 6.59 4.57 4.77
CA LEU A 125 6.10 3.20 4.94
C LEU A 125 5.81 2.92 6.41
N CYS A 126 4.57 2.57 6.70
CA CYS A 126 4.18 2.00 7.98
C CYS A 126 3.80 0.53 7.77
N LEU A 127 4.51 -0.40 8.42
CA LEU A 127 4.22 -1.83 8.28
C LEU A 127 3.20 -2.26 9.34
N PHE A 128 2.06 -2.77 8.88
CA PHE A 128 0.98 -3.26 9.76
C PHE A 128 1.53 -4.28 10.77
N GLY A 129 1.31 -4.01 12.06
CA GLY A 129 1.74 -4.86 13.16
C GLY A 129 3.19 -4.67 13.61
N ILE A 130 3.97 -3.75 13.01
CA ILE A 130 5.26 -3.33 13.58
C ILE A 130 5.04 -2.08 14.44
N HIS A 131 5.14 -2.24 15.76
CA HIS A 131 4.79 -1.22 16.73
C HIS A 131 5.57 0.09 16.53
N GLU A 132 6.87 0.01 16.24
CA GLU A 132 7.73 1.18 16.05
C GLU A 132 7.35 1.99 14.81
N HIS A 133 6.97 1.32 13.71
CA HIS A 133 6.48 1.99 12.50
C HIS A 133 5.14 2.69 12.77
N GLU A 134 4.25 2.02 13.52
CA GLU A 134 2.95 2.55 13.87
C GLU A 134 3.07 3.76 14.80
N GLU A 135 3.89 3.73 15.85
CA GLU A 135 4.07 4.91 16.71
C GLU A 135 4.72 6.09 15.98
N ILE A 136 5.71 5.88 15.09
CA ILE A 136 6.26 6.96 14.25
C ILE A 136 5.16 7.62 13.41
N MET A 137 4.25 6.82 12.83
CA MET A 137 3.10 7.31 12.07
C MET A 137 2.10 8.06 12.97
N TRP A 138 1.74 7.50 14.13
CA TRP A 138 0.81 8.12 15.06
C TRP A 138 1.37 9.37 15.74
N ASP A 139 2.69 9.50 15.93
CA ASP A 139 3.34 10.73 16.39
C ASP A 139 3.27 11.85 15.34
N ALA A 140 3.49 11.53 14.06
CA ALA A 140 3.31 12.50 12.98
C ALA A 140 1.84 12.98 12.89
N PHE A 141 0.89 12.08 13.15
CA PHE A 141 -0.54 12.39 13.22
C PHE A 141 -0.89 13.22 14.45
N ARG A 142 -0.35 12.91 15.64
CA ARG A 142 -0.46 13.74 16.86
C ARG A 142 0.04 15.16 16.62
N HIS A 143 1.19 15.30 15.94
CA HIS A 143 1.82 16.60 15.66
C HIS A 143 1.01 17.44 14.66
N SER A 144 0.52 16.82 13.59
CA SER A 144 -0.33 17.51 12.59
C SER A 144 -1.73 17.82 13.16
N GLY A 145 -2.27 16.94 13.99
CA GLY A 145 -3.62 17.04 14.56
C GLY A 145 -4.67 16.34 13.71
N LYS A 146 -5.80 16.00 14.36
CA LYS A 146 -6.90 15.16 13.83
C LYS A 146 -7.33 15.52 12.40
N ASN A 147 -7.63 16.80 12.17
CA ASN A 147 -8.18 17.31 10.90
C ASN A 147 -7.14 17.33 9.74
N MET A 148 -5.88 16.97 10.02
CA MET A 148 -4.80 16.83 9.04
C MET A 148 -4.52 15.36 8.65
N VAL A 149 -5.40 14.43 9.01
CA VAL A 149 -5.19 12.98 8.81
C VAL A 149 -6.42 12.36 8.17
N TRP A 150 -6.23 11.75 6.99
CA TRP A 150 -7.29 11.22 6.15
C TRP A 150 -6.94 9.83 5.63
N PHE A 151 -7.91 8.95 5.51
CA PHE A 151 -7.68 7.54 5.16
C PHE A 151 -8.25 7.24 3.77
N LEU A 152 -7.38 6.85 2.83
CA LEU A 152 -7.81 6.45 1.50
C LEU A 152 -8.20 4.97 1.53
N TYR A 153 -9.49 4.72 1.79
CA TYR A 153 -10.08 3.39 1.86
C TYR A 153 -11.58 3.48 1.55
N PRO A 154 -12.16 2.56 0.74
CA PRO A 154 -13.58 2.61 0.38
C PRO A 154 -14.46 2.65 1.63
N ASN A 155 -15.09 3.80 1.85
CA ASN A 155 -15.82 4.06 3.08
C ASN A 155 -17.13 3.28 3.08
N LYS A 156 -17.39 2.52 4.16
CA LYS A 156 -18.64 1.77 4.38
C LYS A 156 -19.68 2.55 5.22
N SER A 157 -19.39 3.82 5.51
CA SER A 157 -20.32 4.76 6.13
C SER A 157 -21.59 4.94 5.29
N LEU A 158 -22.69 5.29 5.95
CA LEU A 158 -23.93 5.75 5.33
C LEU A 158 -23.72 7.09 4.58
N SER A 159 -22.74 7.89 5.03
CA SER A 159 -22.23 9.10 4.37
C SER A 159 -20.73 8.92 4.06
N PRO A 160 -20.37 8.45 2.85
CA PRO A 160 -18.96 8.37 2.46
C PRO A 160 -18.39 9.78 2.25
N LYS A 161 -17.24 10.07 2.86
CA LYS A 161 -16.55 11.36 2.67
C LYS A 161 -15.87 11.42 1.31
N SER A 162 -15.79 12.61 0.70
CA SER A 162 -15.05 12.89 -0.53
C SER A 162 -13.90 13.88 -0.29
N VAL A 163 -13.19 14.25 -1.35
CA VAL A 163 -12.09 15.24 -1.27
C VAL A 163 -12.59 16.62 -0.87
N GLU A 164 -13.85 16.95 -1.16
CA GLU A 164 -14.56 18.16 -0.73
C GLU A 164 -14.53 18.33 0.79
N ASP A 165 -14.77 17.25 1.54
CA ASP A 165 -14.90 17.27 3.00
C ASP A 165 -13.60 17.65 3.70
N ILE A 166 -12.45 17.45 3.04
CA ILE A 166 -11.14 17.92 3.50
C ILE A 166 -11.12 19.46 3.66
N PHE A 167 -11.94 20.19 2.91
CA PHE A 167 -11.99 21.65 2.95
C PHE A 167 -13.10 22.18 3.86
N PHE A 168 -14.14 21.36 4.12
CA PHE A 168 -15.25 21.70 5.04
C PHE A 168 -14.99 21.28 6.49
N GLU A 169 -14.32 20.16 6.71
CA GLU A 169 -13.98 19.65 8.06
C GLU A 169 -12.49 19.84 8.41
N GLY A 170 -11.64 20.02 7.39
CA GLY A 170 -10.20 20.21 7.57
C GLY A 170 -9.78 21.65 7.89
N PRO A 171 -8.47 21.93 7.80
CA PRO A 171 -7.86 23.17 8.31
C PRO A 171 -8.13 24.41 7.43
N PHE A 172 -8.75 24.21 6.26
CA PHE A 172 -8.94 25.24 5.24
C PHE A 172 -10.18 26.12 5.48
N THR A 173 -10.97 25.79 6.50
CA THR A 173 -12.16 26.52 6.94
C THR A 173 -11.83 27.95 7.39
N GLY A 174 -12.11 28.93 6.52
CA GLY A 174 -12.04 30.36 6.85
C GLY A 174 -10.65 31.01 6.86
N LEU A 175 -9.57 30.27 6.58
CA LEU A 175 -8.21 30.82 6.52
C LEU A 175 -7.86 31.39 5.15
N LYS A 176 -7.27 32.59 5.15
CA LYS A 176 -6.85 33.32 3.94
C LYS A 176 -5.51 32.86 3.34
N ASP A 177 -4.68 32.16 4.11
CA ASP A 177 -3.32 31.77 3.66
C ASP A 177 -3.04 30.28 3.93
N GLN A 178 -3.65 29.44 3.09
CA GLN A 178 -3.67 27.99 3.22
C GLN A 178 -2.30 27.34 2.95
N LYS A 179 -1.40 28.04 2.24
CA LYS A 179 -0.03 27.57 1.98
C LYS A 179 0.85 27.62 3.22
N GLU A 180 0.67 28.59 4.11
CA GLU A 180 1.41 28.63 5.38
C GLU A 180 0.97 27.48 6.31
N VAL A 181 -0.32 27.20 6.40
CA VAL A 181 -0.85 26.05 7.17
C VAL A 181 -0.20 24.73 6.76
N LEU A 182 -0.07 24.49 5.45
CA LEU A 182 0.57 23.28 4.90
C LEU A 182 2.10 23.27 5.03
N LYS A 183 2.75 24.42 5.25
CA LYS A 183 4.18 24.49 5.62
C LYS A 183 4.40 24.16 7.09
N GLU A 184 3.51 24.61 7.97
CA GLU A 184 3.58 24.33 9.41
C GLU A 184 3.26 22.86 9.71
N LYS A 185 2.20 22.31 9.09
CA LYS A 185 1.68 20.98 9.40
C LYS A 185 1.35 20.21 8.13
N PRO A 186 1.91 19.00 7.92
CA PRO A 186 1.64 18.24 6.72
C PRO A 186 0.21 17.68 6.71
N LEU A 187 -0.39 17.62 5.52
CA LEU A 187 -1.65 16.93 5.28
C LEU A 187 -1.35 15.45 4.99
N ASN A 188 -1.74 14.58 5.92
CA ASN A 188 -1.41 13.16 5.90
C ASN A 188 -2.54 12.34 5.28
N PHE A 189 -2.21 11.55 4.26
CA PHE A 189 -3.09 10.57 3.66
C PHE A 189 -2.57 9.16 3.91
N VAL A 190 -3.40 8.30 4.51
CA VAL A 190 -3.07 6.91 4.83
C VAL A 190 -3.65 6.00 3.76
N LEU A 191 -2.78 5.31 3.03
CA LEU A 191 -3.16 4.36 1.98
C LEU A 191 -3.02 2.94 2.53
N ILE A 192 -4.13 2.22 2.65
CA ILE A 192 -4.15 0.85 3.17
C ILE A 192 -3.70 -0.12 2.06
N ASP A 193 -2.42 -0.48 2.06
CA ASP A 193 -1.76 -1.29 1.04
C ASP A 193 -1.73 -2.78 1.41
N GLY A 194 -2.74 -3.51 0.96
CA GLY A 194 -2.85 -4.95 1.15
C GLY A 194 -3.84 -5.58 0.17
N THR A 195 -4.09 -6.88 0.28
CA THR A 195 -5.24 -7.49 -0.38
C THR A 195 -6.54 -7.08 0.31
N TRP A 196 -7.67 -7.03 -0.41
CA TRP A 196 -9.00 -6.71 0.15
C TRP A 196 -9.41 -7.55 1.37
N SER A 197 -8.91 -8.78 1.47
CA SER A 197 -9.06 -9.64 2.66
C SER A 197 -8.31 -9.11 3.90
N ASN A 198 -7.11 -8.56 3.68
CA ASN A 198 -6.19 -8.12 4.74
C ASN A 198 -6.46 -6.67 5.13
N SER A 199 -6.87 -5.83 4.17
CA SER A 199 -7.16 -4.41 4.39
C SER A 199 -8.28 -4.20 5.42
N ALA A 200 -9.25 -5.11 5.51
CA ALA A 200 -10.31 -5.05 6.52
C ALA A 200 -9.78 -5.20 7.97
N ALA A 201 -8.74 -6.02 8.16
CA ALA A 201 -8.07 -6.16 9.45
C ALA A 201 -7.21 -4.92 9.79
N MET A 202 -6.47 -4.42 8.80
CA MET A 202 -5.66 -3.21 8.90
C MET A 202 -6.52 -1.97 9.23
N TYR A 203 -7.67 -1.84 8.56
CA TYR A 203 -8.68 -0.81 8.82
C TYR A 203 -9.18 -0.83 10.26
N ARG A 204 -9.54 -2.00 10.81
CA ARG A 204 -10.01 -2.10 12.20
C ARG A 204 -8.95 -1.59 13.17
N ARG A 205 -7.70 -2.04 13.04
CA ARG A 205 -6.58 -1.58 13.87
C ARG A 205 -6.37 -0.06 13.81
N LEU A 206 -6.52 0.55 12.63
CA LEU A 206 -6.47 2.00 12.47
C LEU A 206 -7.66 2.69 13.15
N LYS A 207 -8.88 2.16 13.00
CA LYS A 207 -10.08 2.69 13.67
C LYS A 207 -9.97 2.57 15.20
N ASP A 208 -9.58 1.43 15.74
CA ASP A 208 -9.42 1.21 17.18
C ASP A 208 -8.42 2.22 17.79
N ARG A 209 -7.31 2.48 17.07
CA ARG A 209 -6.29 3.45 17.49
C ARG A 209 -6.73 4.90 17.30
N TRP A 210 -7.55 5.19 16.29
CA TRP A 210 -8.19 6.50 16.08
C TRP A 210 -9.15 6.85 17.21
N ILE A 211 -10.09 5.94 17.55
CA ILE A 211 -11.00 6.07 18.70
C ILE A 211 -10.19 6.33 19.98
N SER A 212 -9.19 5.47 20.25
CA SER A 212 -8.33 5.58 21.43
C SER A 212 -7.54 6.90 21.52
N LEU A 213 -7.33 7.62 20.42
CA LEU A 213 -6.53 8.85 20.38
C LEU A 213 -7.38 10.12 20.37
N TRP A 214 -8.59 10.06 19.80
CA TRP A 214 -9.41 11.23 19.50
C TRP A 214 -10.88 11.13 19.90
N ASP A 215 -11.27 10.08 20.62
CA ASP A 215 -12.63 9.82 21.14
C ASP A 215 -13.71 10.00 20.07
N ASP A 216 -13.46 9.39 18.91
CA ASP A 216 -14.26 9.53 17.70
C ASP A 216 -14.41 8.18 17.00
N GLU A 217 -15.64 7.76 16.77
CA GLU A 217 -15.99 6.52 16.11
C GLU A 217 -15.82 6.59 14.58
N ASP A 218 -15.80 7.79 13.99
CA ASP A 218 -15.78 7.99 12.54
C ASP A 218 -14.36 8.27 12.05
N LEU A 219 -13.66 7.19 11.70
CA LEU A 219 -12.40 7.26 10.95
C LEU A 219 -12.63 8.03 9.63
N PRO A 220 -11.88 9.10 9.31
CA PRO A 220 -12.15 9.97 8.16
C PRO A 220 -11.68 9.32 6.86
N CYS A 221 -12.47 8.34 6.40
CA CYS A 221 -12.22 7.61 5.17
C CYS A 221 -12.82 8.33 3.96
N ILE A 222 -11.94 8.64 3.01
CA ILE A 222 -12.30 9.26 1.73
C ILE A 222 -12.54 8.18 0.68
N SER A 223 -13.68 8.27 0.00
CA SER A 223 -13.96 7.56 -1.25
C SER A 223 -13.73 8.51 -2.42
N LEU A 224 -13.02 8.05 -3.46
CA LEU A 224 -12.76 8.84 -4.66
C LEU A 224 -13.90 8.68 -5.66
N SER A 225 -14.26 9.78 -6.33
CA SER A 225 -15.42 9.87 -7.22
C SER A 225 -15.11 9.45 -8.67
N THR A 226 -13.86 9.60 -9.11
CA THR A 226 -13.43 9.47 -10.52
C THR A 226 -12.57 8.24 -10.80
N LEU A 227 -12.61 7.23 -9.92
CA LEU A 227 -11.66 6.11 -9.93
C LEU A 227 -11.92 5.12 -11.09
N GLY A 228 -11.13 5.24 -12.16
CA GLY A 228 -11.08 4.28 -13.26
C GLY A 228 -10.26 3.03 -12.93
N ALA A 229 -10.41 1.97 -13.73
CA ALA A 229 -9.54 0.79 -13.60
C ALA A 229 -8.09 1.13 -13.95
N SER A 230 -7.19 0.95 -12.98
CA SER A 230 -5.74 1.04 -13.18
C SER A 230 -5.28 0.21 -14.37
N ALA A 231 -4.26 0.68 -15.10
CA ALA A 231 -3.59 -0.09 -16.15
C ALA A 231 -3.13 -1.49 -15.69
N MET A 232 -2.84 -1.66 -14.40
CA MET A 232 -2.50 -2.94 -13.76
C MET A 232 -3.65 -3.97 -13.74
N HIS A 233 -4.90 -3.55 -13.90
CA HIS A 233 -6.06 -4.44 -14.02
C HIS A 233 -5.87 -5.44 -15.18
N LYS A 234 -5.19 -5.04 -16.27
CA LYS A 234 -4.83 -5.89 -17.42
C LYS A 234 -3.98 -7.12 -17.03
N LEU A 235 -3.13 -7.00 -15.98
CA LEU A 235 -2.28 -8.08 -15.47
C LEU A 235 -2.89 -8.84 -14.29
N ARG A 236 -3.72 -8.17 -13.51
CA ARG A 236 -4.39 -8.69 -12.31
C ARG A 236 -5.80 -8.06 -12.24
N PRO A 237 -6.81 -8.69 -12.87
CA PRO A 237 -8.19 -8.25 -12.77
C PRO A 237 -8.60 -8.11 -11.31
N GLN A 238 -9.30 -7.02 -11.03
CA GLN A 238 -9.83 -6.69 -9.70
C GLN A 238 -11.31 -7.10 -9.63
N PRO A 239 -11.89 -7.30 -8.42
CA PRO A 239 -13.26 -7.79 -8.30
C PRO A 239 -14.31 -6.82 -8.87
N SER A 240 -13.98 -5.53 -8.94
CA SER A 240 -14.85 -4.43 -9.35
C SER A 240 -14.00 -3.17 -9.65
N TRP A 241 -14.64 -2.07 -10.08
CA TRP A 241 -13.96 -0.87 -10.59
C TRP A 241 -13.48 0.08 -9.48
N ASP A 242 -14.22 0.14 -8.37
CA ASP A 242 -13.85 0.78 -7.10
C ASP A 242 -12.62 0.12 -6.43
N HIS A 243 -12.35 -1.15 -6.76
CA HIS A 243 -11.17 -1.86 -6.29
C HIS A 243 -9.95 -1.57 -7.19
N THR A 244 -9.27 -0.46 -6.96
CA THR A 244 -8.01 -0.11 -7.67
C THR A 244 -6.73 -0.51 -6.90
N CYS A 245 -5.56 -0.29 -7.50
CA CYS A 245 -4.26 -0.49 -6.83
C CYS A 245 -3.78 0.77 -6.12
N THR A 246 -2.97 0.62 -5.07
CA THR A 246 -2.50 1.70 -4.18
C THR A 246 -1.92 2.93 -4.90
N ALA A 247 -1.17 2.72 -6.00
CA ALA A 247 -0.64 3.84 -6.77
C ALA A 247 -1.72 4.56 -7.60
N ALA A 248 -2.67 3.83 -8.19
CA ALA A 248 -3.79 4.45 -8.91
C ALA A 248 -4.74 5.17 -7.95
N ALA A 249 -4.90 4.66 -6.73
CA ALA A 249 -5.62 5.37 -5.66
C ALA A 249 -4.94 6.69 -5.31
N ALA A 250 -3.60 6.70 -5.19
CA ALA A 250 -2.82 7.94 -5.00
C ALA A 250 -2.96 8.93 -6.18
N SER A 251 -2.93 8.44 -7.43
CA SER A 251 -3.12 9.30 -8.62
C SER A 251 -4.50 9.95 -8.63
N GLY A 252 -5.56 9.15 -8.40
CA GLY A 252 -6.94 9.65 -8.33
C GLY A 252 -7.12 10.70 -7.23
N LEU A 253 -6.56 10.45 -6.04
CA LEU A 253 -6.57 11.42 -4.95
C LEU A 253 -5.85 12.72 -5.31
N LEU A 254 -4.67 12.66 -5.94
CA LEU A 254 -3.95 13.87 -6.38
C LEU A 254 -4.71 14.64 -7.48
N SER A 255 -5.39 13.91 -8.37
CA SER A 255 -6.21 14.48 -9.44
C SER A 255 -7.45 15.19 -8.90
N GLU A 256 -8.15 14.59 -7.94
CA GLU A 256 -9.30 15.22 -7.27
C GLU A 256 -8.86 16.40 -6.38
N LEU A 257 -7.73 16.28 -5.66
CA LEU A 257 -7.13 17.41 -4.92
C LEU A 257 -6.73 18.56 -5.85
N HIS A 258 -6.23 18.30 -7.06
CA HIS A 258 -5.87 19.35 -8.02
C HIS A 258 -7.05 20.21 -8.45
N GLN A 259 -8.25 19.61 -8.56
CA GLN A 259 -9.48 20.30 -8.98
C GLN A 259 -9.96 21.31 -7.92
N ARG A 260 -9.43 21.24 -6.69
CA ARG A 260 -9.74 22.15 -5.60
C ARG A 260 -8.97 23.46 -5.80
N PRO A 261 -9.62 24.64 -5.91
CA PRO A 261 -8.95 25.92 -6.09
C PRO A 261 -7.78 26.15 -5.12
N GLU A 262 -7.96 25.70 -3.88
CA GLU A 262 -7.01 25.71 -2.75
C GLU A 262 -5.66 25.05 -3.08
N LEU A 263 -5.67 23.96 -3.85
CA LEU A 263 -4.50 23.13 -4.17
C LEU A 263 -4.14 23.11 -5.67
N SER A 264 -4.94 23.71 -6.54
CA SER A 264 -4.66 23.85 -7.98
C SER A 264 -3.24 24.37 -8.26
N VAL A 265 -2.78 25.35 -7.48
CA VAL A 265 -1.46 25.99 -7.54
C VAL A 265 -0.28 25.10 -7.07
N CYS A 266 -0.52 23.84 -6.70
CA CYS A 266 0.48 22.91 -6.23
C CYS A 266 1.04 21.96 -7.30
N GLY A 267 0.46 21.94 -8.50
CA GLY A 267 0.90 21.05 -9.58
C GLY A 267 0.63 19.57 -9.31
N LEU A 268 -0.44 19.27 -8.56
CA LEU A 268 -0.80 17.89 -8.18
C LEU A 268 -1.21 17.04 -9.41
N ASP A 269 -1.66 17.68 -10.49
CA ASP A 269 -1.88 17.08 -11.81
C ASP A 269 -0.62 16.36 -12.33
N ARG A 270 0.54 17.04 -12.28
CA ARG A 270 1.82 16.47 -12.72
C ARG A 270 2.31 15.34 -11.82
N GLN A 271 1.93 15.39 -10.54
CA GLN A 271 2.27 14.37 -9.56
C GLN A 271 1.38 13.13 -9.72
N ALA A 272 0.11 13.30 -10.09
CA ALA A 272 -0.77 12.22 -10.53
C ALA A 272 -0.22 11.55 -11.80
N GLU A 273 0.08 12.35 -12.84
CA GLU A 273 0.65 11.89 -14.10
C GLU A 273 1.97 11.13 -13.90
N ALA A 274 2.84 11.59 -13.01
CA ALA A 274 4.09 10.90 -12.67
C ALA A 274 3.85 9.50 -12.06
N VAL A 275 2.80 9.31 -11.27
CA VAL A 275 2.42 8.01 -10.69
C VAL A 275 1.80 7.08 -11.74
N GLU A 276 1.04 7.62 -12.70
CA GLU A 276 0.48 6.85 -13.82
C GLU A 276 1.57 6.40 -14.79
N ASN A 277 2.50 7.29 -15.14
CA ASN A 277 3.70 6.95 -15.90
C ASN A 277 4.54 5.87 -15.19
N ALA A 278 4.71 5.95 -13.86
CA ALA A 278 5.38 4.92 -13.07
C ALA A 278 4.64 3.57 -13.08
N LEU A 279 3.30 3.59 -13.09
CA LEU A 279 2.46 2.39 -13.22
C LEU A 279 2.61 1.73 -14.60
N ASP A 280 2.66 2.51 -15.67
CA ASP A 280 2.86 1.99 -17.03
C ASP A 280 4.27 1.43 -17.25
N VAL A 281 5.30 2.05 -16.65
CA VAL A 281 6.67 1.53 -16.60
C VAL A 281 6.73 0.17 -15.89
N LEU A 282 6.04 0.01 -14.74
CA LEU A 282 5.92 -1.28 -14.05
C LEU A 282 5.13 -2.31 -14.87
N LEU A 283 4.04 -1.89 -15.51
CA LEU A 283 3.21 -2.73 -16.37
C LEU A 283 4.02 -3.30 -17.55
N ASP A 284 4.85 -2.49 -18.19
CA ASP A 284 5.77 -2.89 -19.26
C ASP A 284 6.81 -3.92 -18.79
N ALA A 285 7.50 -3.64 -17.67
CA ALA A 285 8.47 -4.57 -17.10
C ALA A 285 7.84 -5.95 -16.77
N LEU A 286 6.65 -5.95 -16.16
CA LEU A 286 5.92 -7.18 -15.81
C LEU A 286 5.37 -7.93 -17.02
N LYS A 287 4.96 -7.25 -18.09
CA LYS A 287 4.59 -7.86 -19.38
C LYS A 287 5.80 -8.52 -20.02
N THR A 288 6.92 -7.81 -20.11
CA THR A 288 8.19 -8.28 -20.67
C THR A 288 8.66 -9.56 -19.95
N ARG A 289 8.66 -9.55 -18.61
CA ARG A 289 8.97 -10.75 -17.81
C ARG A 289 8.00 -11.90 -18.09
N ARG A 290 6.69 -11.64 -18.18
CA ARG A 290 5.69 -12.68 -18.49
C ARG A 290 5.96 -13.35 -19.83
N LEU A 291 6.26 -12.56 -20.88
CA LEU A 291 6.65 -13.08 -22.19
C LEU A 291 7.92 -13.92 -22.12
N ARG A 292 8.97 -13.44 -21.45
CA ARG A 292 10.24 -14.19 -21.24
C ARG A 292 10.01 -15.54 -20.56
N MET A 293 9.07 -15.61 -19.61
CA MET A 293 8.69 -16.84 -18.90
C MET A 293 7.61 -17.67 -19.62
N GLY A 294 7.25 -17.38 -20.87
CA GLY A 294 6.23 -18.11 -21.64
C GLY A 294 4.80 -17.98 -21.08
N ARG A 295 4.50 -16.91 -20.33
CA ARG A 295 3.19 -16.68 -19.69
C ARG A 295 2.39 -15.61 -20.43
N SER A 296 1.06 -15.78 -20.46
CA SER A 296 0.16 -14.77 -21.02
C SER A 296 0.31 -13.40 -20.34
N ILE A 297 0.28 -12.34 -21.16
CA ILE A 297 0.27 -10.93 -20.75
C ILE A 297 -1.12 -10.44 -20.34
N THR A 298 -2.18 -11.18 -20.66
CA THR A 298 -3.54 -10.97 -20.17
C THR A 298 -3.95 -12.12 -19.26
N ARG A 299 -4.69 -11.81 -18.19
CA ARG A 299 -5.36 -12.82 -17.38
C ARG A 299 -6.84 -12.75 -17.72
N LYS A 300 -7.43 -13.84 -18.25
CA LYS A 300 -8.89 -13.92 -18.43
C LYS A 300 -9.55 -13.62 -17.09
N GLU A 301 -10.58 -12.79 -17.10
CA GLU A 301 -11.48 -12.65 -15.96
C GLU A 301 -12.02 -14.03 -15.60
N ARG A 302 -12.00 -14.36 -14.30
CA ARG A 302 -12.88 -15.42 -13.81
C ARG A 302 -14.27 -14.80 -13.80
N HIS A 303 -15.05 -15.07 -14.84
CA HIS A 303 -16.49 -14.97 -14.73
C HIS A 303 -16.93 -15.92 -13.61
N ASN A 304 -17.14 -15.37 -12.42
CA ASN A 304 -18.02 -16.02 -11.47
C ASN A 304 -19.40 -15.93 -12.09
N ASN A 305 -19.89 -17.05 -12.63
CA ASN A 305 -21.31 -17.20 -12.92
C ASN A 305 -22.03 -17.17 -11.57
N CYS A 306 -22.40 -15.98 -11.11
CA CYS A 306 -23.35 -15.81 -10.03
C CYS A 306 -24.72 -16.26 -10.55
N ILE A 307 -25.11 -17.46 -10.13
CA ILE A 307 -26.49 -17.93 -10.03
C ILE A 307 -26.81 -17.91 -8.54
#